data_AF-A0A6I2LTN7-F1
#
_entry.id   AF-A0A6I2LTN7-F1
#
_cell.length_a   1.000
_cell.length_b   1.000
_cell.length_c   1.000
_cell.angle_alpha   90.00
_cell.angle_beta   90.00
_cell.angle_gamma   90.00
#
_symmetry.space_group_name_H-M   'P 1'
#
loop_
_entity.id
_entity.type
_entity.pdbx_description
1 polymer ?
#
loop_
_entity_poly.entity_id
_entity_poly.type
_entity_poly.pdbx_seq_one_letter_code
_entity_poly.pdbx_strand_id
1 'polypeptide(L)'
;MLGYILRPEGAQSAAVDQLLDALAQALGAEGVALGGGVQSAGQGPGCRAEMRLRLLGSGEERVISQPLGSGAEGCRLDSGALELAVEAMSRRLPAARLVILNKFGKQEAAGRGVRPLVAHAMVLGLPVLLSVSPEVLDEFRSFAGGLAEAVAPEGAEAWCRGAMAAA
;
A
#
# COMPACT_ATOMS: atom_id res chain seq x y z
N MET A 1 5.82 -3.73 -13.85
CA MET A 1 4.38 -3.51 -14.14
C MET A 1 3.75 -2.74 -12.98
N LEU A 2 2.76 -1.86 -13.22
CA LEU A 2 2.08 -1.11 -12.16
C LEU A 2 0.56 -1.33 -12.24
N GLY A 3 0.00 -2.12 -11.33
CA GLY A 3 -1.43 -2.36 -11.22
C GLY A 3 -2.05 -1.43 -10.20
N TYR A 4 -3.23 -0.91 -10.48
CA TYR A 4 -3.97 -0.09 -9.53
C TYR A 4 -5.45 -0.47 -9.38
N ILE A 5 -5.91 -0.52 -8.14
CA ILE A 5 -7.33 -0.65 -7.80
C ILE A 5 -7.88 0.75 -7.49
N LEU A 6 -8.90 1.18 -8.22
CA LEU A 6 -9.58 2.43 -7.89
C LEU A 6 -10.39 2.25 -6.62
N ARG A 7 -10.15 3.09 -5.60
CA ARG A 7 -10.87 2.97 -4.33
C ARG A 7 -12.28 3.56 -4.45
N PRO A 8 -13.32 2.84 -4.00
CA PRO A 8 -14.64 3.44 -3.83
C PRO A 8 -14.61 4.43 -2.65
N GLU A 9 -15.49 5.43 -2.70
CA GLU A 9 -15.66 6.40 -1.62
C GLU A 9 -16.47 5.81 -0.45
N GLY A 10 -16.28 6.36 0.76
CA GLY A 10 -17.04 5.97 1.95
C GLY A 10 -16.67 4.59 2.51
N ALA A 11 -17.62 3.91 3.16
CA ALA A 11 -17.39 2.66 3.91
C ALA A 11 -16.75 1.53 3.08
N GLN A 12 -16.93 1.55 1.76
CA GLN A 12 -16.37 0.56 0.84
C GLN A 12 -14.86 0.70 0.69
N SER A 13 -14.26 1.83 1.10
CA SER A 13 -12.81 2.00 1.07
C SER A 13 -12.09 0.98 1.95
N ALA A 14 -12.69 0.57 3.07
CA ALA A 14 -12.13 -0.43 3.97
C ALA A 14 -12.09 -1.83 3.34
N ALA A 15 -13.00 -2.14 2.41
CA ALA A 15 -12.98 -3.41 1.68
C ALA A 15 -11.74 -3.55 0.80
N VAL A 16 -11.22 -2.45 0.26
CA VAL A 16 -9.97 -2.47 -0.53
C VAL A 16 -8.76 -2.73 0.39
N ASP A 17 -8.72 -2.16 1.59
CA ASP A 17 -7.65 -2.44 2.55
C ASP A 17 -7.67 -3.92 2.95
N GLN A 18 -8.85 -4.46 3.27
CA GLN A 18 -9.03 -5.88 3.61
C GLN A 18 -8.64 -6.80 2.45
N LEU A 19 -9.00 -6.44 1.21
CA LEU A 19 -8.59 -7.20 0.02
C LEU A 19 -7.08 -7.24 -0.13
N LEU A 20 -6.40 -6.09 -0.03
CA LEU A 20 -4.94 -6.02 -0.17
C LEU A 20 -4.24 -6.79 0.95
N ASP A 21 -4.75 -6.69 2.18
CA ASP A 21 -4.23 -7.44 3.32
C ASP A 21 -4.40 -8.95 3.14
N ALA A 22 -5.60 -9.41 2.77
CA ALA A 22 -5.90 -10.82 2.50
C ALA A 22 -5.05 -11.37 1.34
N LEU A 23 -4.89 -10.60 0.26
CA LEU A 23 -4.04 -10.96 -0.86
C LEU A 23 -2.56 -11.12 -0.44
N ALA A 24 -2.06 -10.18 0.36
CA ALA A 24 -0.70 -10.27 0.90
C ALA A 24 -0.52 -11.46 1.87
N GLN A 25 -1.55 -11.81 2.65
CA GLN A 25 -1.52 -13.01 3.49
C GLN A 25 -1.50 -14.29 2.65
N ALA A 26 -2.37 -14.41 1.65
CA ALA A 26 -2.46 -15.58 0.78
C ALA A 26 -1.14 -15.84 0.03
N LEU A 27 -0.62 -14.82 -0.67
CA LEU A 27 0.65 -14.94 -1.40
C LEU A 27 1.84 -15.18 -0.47
N GLY A 28 1.83 -14.55 0.72
CA GLY A 28 2.87 -14.77 1.73
C GLY A 28 2.87 -16.20 2.28
N ALA A 29 1.69 -16.80 2.50
CA ALA A 29 1.55 -18.19 2.95
C ALA A 29 2.09 -19.21 1.92
N GLU A 30 2.08 -18.84 0.64
CA GLU A 30 2.68 -19.62 -0.45
C GLU A 30 4.20 -19.38 -0.60
N GLY A 31 4.81 -18.56 0.26
CA GLY A 31 6.25 -18.28 0.23
C GLY A 31 6.67 -17.24 -0.81
N VAL A 32 5.73 -16.49 -1.39
CA VAL A 32 6.08 -15.36 -2.27
C VAL A 32 6.82 -14.29 -1.45
N ALA A 33 8.00 -13.90 -1.91
CA ALA A 33 8.75 -12.81 -1.29
C ALA A 33 8.06 -11.47 -1.58
N LEU A 34 7.27 -10.97 -0.62
CA LEU A 34 6.54 -9.71 -0.75
C LEU A 34 7.35 -8.52 -0.21
N GLY A 35 7.22 -7.38 -0.88
CA GLY A 35 7.65 -6.06 -0.42
C GLY A 35 6.48 -5.09 -0.28
N GLY A 36 6.72 -3.94 0.36
CA GLY A 36 5.70 -2.92 0.58
C GLY A 36 4.97 -3.08 1.92
N GLY A 37 3.73 -2.63 1.99
CA GLY A 37 2.99 -2.53 3.25
C GLY A 37 1.48 -2.37 3.04
N VAL A 38 0.72 -3.11 3.83
CA VAL A 38 -0.75 -3.14 3.82
C VAL A 38 -1.29 -2.74 5.18
N GLN A 39 -2.47 -2.12 5.21
CA GLN A 39 -3.12 -1.84 6.49
C GLN A 39 -3.83 -3.11 6.96
N SER A 40 -3.47 -3.59 8.15
CA SER A 40 -4.21 -4.64 8.83
C SER A 40 -5.51 -4.07 9.40
N ALA A 41 -6.58 -4.86 9.42
CA ALA A 41 -7.80 -4.49 10.14
C ALA A 41 -7.46 -4.38 11.64
N GLY A 42 -7.22 -3.17 12.12
CA GLY A 42 -6.79 -2.92 13.50
C GLY A 42 -7.86 -3.33 14.50
N GLN A 43 -7.53 -4.29 15.37
CA GLN A 43 -8.16 -4.47 16.68
C GLN A 43 -7.07 -4.26 17.73
N GLY A 44 -6.86 -3.00 18.14
CA GLY A 44 -5.90 -2.62 19.17
C GLY A 44 -6.53 -1.72 20.23
N PRO A 45 -6.09 -1.79 21.50
CA PRO A 45 -6.51 -0.84 22.52
C PRO A 45 -5.87 0.55 22.23
N GLY A 46 -6.69 1.57 21.98
CA GLY A 46 -6.21 2.92 21.62
C GLY A 46 -7.28 3.79 20.96
N CYS A 47 -6.87 4.86 20.27
CA CYS A 47 -7.75 5.69 19.44
C CYS A 47 -8.56 4.79 18.48
N ARG A 48 -9.88 4.97 18.41
CA ARG A 48 -10.77 4.15 17.55
C ARG A 48 -10.38 4.19 16.06
N ALA A 49 -9.54 5.14 15.66
CA ALA A 49 -9.08 5.35 14.29
C ALA A 49 -7.58 5.09 14.07
N GLU A 50 -6.86 4.43 15.00
CA GLU A 50 -5.41 4.17 14.84
C GLU A 50 -5.09 3.47 13.51
N MET A 51 -4.15 4.04 12.75
CA MET A 51 -3.70 3.48 11.48
C MET A 51 -2.41 2.68 11.70
N ARG A 52 -2.45 1.39 11.32
CA ARG A 52 -1.30 0.47 11.40
C ARG A 52 -0.95 -0.04 10.01
N LEU A 53 0.35 -0.17 9.74
CA LEU A 53 0.89 -0.74 8.53
C LEU A 53 1.67 -2.01 8.87
N ARG A 54 1.32 -3.12 8.23
CA ARG A 54 2.10 -4.36 8.26
C ARG A 54 3.12 -4.33 7.11
N LEU A 55 4.39 -4.30 7.48
CA LEU A 55 5.54 -4.27 6.57
C LEU A 55 5.78 -5.65 5.95
N LEU A 56 5.49 -5.79 4.67
CA LEU A 56 5.60 -7.05 3.94
C LEU A 56 7.06 -7.50 3.84
N GLY A 57 7.25 -8.81 3.87
CA GLY A 57 8.55 -9.46 3.93
C GLY A 57 9.17 -9.53 5.33
N SER A 58 8.89 -8.57 6.23
CA SER A 58 9.34 -8.63 7.63
C SER A 58 8.26 -9.13 8.60
N GLY A 59 6.99 -8.83 8.30
CA GLY A 59 5.87 -9.07 9.19
C GLY A 59 5.72 -8.03 10.31
N GLU A 60 6.62 -7.05 10.40
CA GLU A 60 6.57 -6.01 11.43
C GLU A 60 5.34 -5.11 11.26
N GLU A 61 4.63 -4.82 12.35
CA GLU A 61 3.57 -3.82 12.38
C GLU A 61 4.09 -2.47 12.89
N ARG A 62 3.72 -1.38 12.20
CA ARG A 62 4.06 0.00 12.55
C ARG A 62 2.79 0.83 12.69
N VAL A 63 2.65 1.55 13.81
CA VAL A 63 1.65 2.61 13.93
C VAL A 63 2.12 3.80 13.11
N ILE A 64 1.27 4.29 12.19
CA ILE A 64 1.56 5.43 11.30
C ILE A 64 0.63 6.62 11.58
N SER A 65 -0.06 6.59 12.72
CA SER A 65 -0.95 7.67 13.17
C SER A 65 -0.53 8.21 14.52
N GLN A 66 -0.80 9.49 14.73
CA GLN A 66 -0.65 10.17 16.01
C GLN A 66 -2.01 10.63 16.54
N PRO A 67 -2.22 10.65 17.87
CA PRO A 67 -3.42 11.21 18.46
C PRO A 67 -3.50 12.73 18.20
N LEU A 68 -4.73 13.26 18.11
CA LEU A 68 -4.97 14.70 17.95
C LEU A 68 -5.01 15.48 19.27
N GLY A 69 -4.81 14.82 20.41
CA GLY A 69 -4.84 15.41 21.76
C GLY A 69 -5.95 14.81 22.65
N SER A 70 -6.03 15.31 23.90
CA SER A 70 -7.01 14.83 24.88
C SER A 70 -8.45 15.04 24.42
N GLY A 71 -9.23 13.97 24.34
CA GLY A 71 -10.65 13.99 23.97
C GLY A 71 -10.97 13.84 22.48
N ALA A 72 -9.97 13.67 21.61
CA ALA A 72 -10.21 13.42 20.19
C ALA A 72 -10.53 11.95 19.90
N GLU A 73 -11.61 11.70 19.15
CA GLU A 73 -11.99 10.35 18.70
C GLU A 73 -11.24 9.88 17.45
N GLY A 74 -10.60 10.82 16.74
CA GLY A 74 -9.82 10.56 15.52
C GLY A 74 -8.32 10.70 15.71
N CYS A 75 -7.56 10.16 14.76
CA CYS A 75 -6.12 10.34 14.65
C CYS A 75 -5.79 11.11 13.36
N ARG A 76 -4.53 11.54 13.24
CA ARG A 76 -3.97 12.02 11.97
C ARG A 76 -2.77 11.18 11.59
N LEU A 77 -2.54 11.04 10.29
CA LEU A 77 -1.33 10.42 9.76
C LEU A 77 -0.08 11.13 10.31
N ASP A 78 0.80 10.36 10.92
CA ASP A 78 2.13 10.78 11.33
C ASP A 78 3.07 10.61 10.13
N SER A 79 3.55 11.73 9.59
CA SER A 79 4.40 11.72 8.39
C SER A 79 5.78 11.13 8.67
N GLY A 80 6.34 11.34 9.87
CA GLY A 80 7.64 10.79 10.24
C GLY A 80 7.56 9.28 10.44
N ALA A 81 6.51 8.79 11.08
CA ALA A 81 6.27 7.35 11.21
C ALA A 81 6.09 6.67 9.85
N LEU A 82 5.37 7.31 8.92
CA LEU A 82 5.22 6.81 7.55
C LEU A 82 6.57 6.80 6.79
N GLU A 83 7.38 7.85 6.91
CA GLU A 83 8.70 7.91 6.28
C GLU A 83 9.62 6.80 6.76
N LEU A 84 9.66 6.53 8.07
CA LEU A 84 10.42 5.41 8.63
C LEU A 84 9.92 4.05 8.11
N ALA A 85 8.61 3.87 7.98
CA ALA A 85 8.04 2.67 7.38
C ALA A 85 8.46 2.53 5.90
N VAL A 86 8.40 3.62 5.12
CA VAL A 86 8.83 3.65 3.71
C VAL A 86 10.31 3.31 3.55
N GLU A 87 11.17 3.82 4.42
CA GLU A 87 12.58 3.49 4.42
C GLU A 87 12.80 2.00 4.73
N ALA A 88 12.09 1.45 5.72
CA ALA A 88 12.14 0.03 6.06
C ALA A 88 11.67 -0.87 4.91
N MET A 89 10.58 -0.50 4.21
CA MET A 89 10.12 -1.19 3.00
C MET A 89 11.17 -1.12 1.88
N SER A 90 11.76 0.05 1.66
CA SER A 90 12.73 0.30 0.59
C SER A 90 13.96 -0.60 0.70
N ARG A 91 14.47 -0.80 1.92
CA ARG A 91 15.64 -1.66 2.17
C ARG A 91 15.40 -3.14 1.81
N ARG A 92 14.14 -3.58 1.75
CA ARG A 92 13.77 -4.98 1.48
C ARG A 92 13.37 -5.24 0.03
N LEU A 93 13.13 -4.19 -0.76
CA LEU A 93 12.71 -4.33 -2.16
C LEU A 93 13.60 -5.25 -3.00
N PRO A 94 14.94 -5.24 -2.89
CA PRO A 94 15.78 -6.11 -3.73
C PRO A 94 15.52 -7.61 -3.56
N ALA A 95 14.91 -8.03 -2.44
CA ALA A 95 14.56 -9.43 -2.19
C ALA A 95 13.10 -9.77 -2.56
N ALA A 96 12.29 -8.78 -2.95
CA ALA A 96 10.88 -8.97 -3.27
C ALA A 96 10.69 -9.47 -4.70
N ARG A 97 9.61 -10.22 -4.93
CA ARG A 97 9.08 -10.58 -6.24
C ARG A 97 7.83 -9.79 -6.62
N LEU A 98 7.17 -9.19 -5.63
CA LEU A 98 5.96 -8.39 -5.80
C LEU A 98 5.89 -7.34 -4.68
N VAL A 99 5.46 -6.14 -5.04
CA VAL A 99 5.23 -5.05 -4.09
C VAL A 99 3.73 -4.80 -3.97
N ILE A 100 3.20 -4.80 -2.76
CA ILE A 100 1.81 -4.45 -2.48
C ILE A 100 1.79 -3.23 -1.54
N LEU A 101 1.08 -2.17 -1.92
CA LEU A 101 0.99 -0.94 -1.13
C LEU A 101 -0.46 -0.55 -0.89
N ASN A 102 -0.74 -0.07 0.33
CA ASN A 102 -2.12 0.17 0.72
C ASN A 102 -2.82 1.25 -0.11
N LYS A 103 -2.26 2.47 -0.20
CA LYS A 103 -2.92 3.59 -0.88
C LYS A 103 -1.93 4.61 -1.47
N PHE A 104 -2.21 5.06 -2.69
CA PHE A 104 -1.73 6.29 -3.29
C PHE A 104 -2.80 7.38 -3.13
N GLY A 105 -2.52 8.40 -2.33
CA GLY A 105 -3.45 9.48 -2.00
C GLY A 105 -2.81 10.86 -2.13
N LYS A 106 -3.33 11.83 -1.37
CA LYS A 106 -2.90 13.24 -1.43
C LYS A 106 -1.41 13.43 -1.12
N GLN A 107 -0.84 12.63 -0.21
CA GLN A 107 0.59 12.72 0.10
C GLN A 107 1.45 12.27 -1.09
N GLU A 108 1.08 11.18 -1.74
CA GLU A 108 1.78 10.63 -2.90
C GLU A 108 1.63 11.53 -4.14
N ALA A 109 0.44 12.10 -4.35
CA ALA A 109 0.23 13.11 -5.38
C ALA A 109 1.19 14.30 -5.22
N ALA A 110 1.45 14.71 -3.98
CA ALA A 110 2.41 15.76 -3.62
C ALA A 110 3.88 15.31 -3.60
N GLY A 111 4.21 14.09 -4.05
CA GLY A 111 5.60 13.61 -4.12
C GLY A 111 6.11 12.91 -2.85
N ARG A 112 5.26 12.69 -1.84
CA ARG A 112 5.63 12.16 -0.52
C ARG A 112 5.09 10.74 -0.31
N GLY A 113 5.19 10.26 0.93
CA GLY A 113 4.64 8.97 1.35
C GLY A 113 5.27 7.81 0.58
N VAL A 114 4.45 6.93 0.01
CA VAL A 114 4.96 5.73 -0.67
C VAL A 114 5.40 5.97 -2.12
N ARG A 115 5.25 7.18 -2.67
CA ARG A 115 5.58 7.44 -4.09
C ARG A 115 7.05 7.15 -4.46
N PRO A 116 8.07 7.56 -3.66
CA PRO A 116 9.45 7.19 -3.94
C PRO A 116 9.70 5.68 -3.94
N LEU A 117 9.00 4.95 -3.06
CA LEU A 117 9.06 3.49 -3.00
C LEU A 117 8.48 2.84 -4.26
N VAL A 118 7.34 3.34 -4.77
CA VAL A 118 6.76 2.88 -6.05
C VAL A 118 7.75 3.09 -7.18
N ALA A 119 8.34 4.28 -7.28
CA ALA A 119 9.35 4.58 -8.30
C ALA A 119 10.57 3.64 -8.21
N HIS A 120 11.07 3.39 -6.99
CA HIS A 120 12.19 2.48 -6.77
C HIS A 120 11.84 1.04 -7.18
N ALA A 121 10.66 0.54 -6.80
CA ALA A 121 10.20 -0.78 -7.21
C ALA A 121 10.09 -0.91 -8.74
N MET A 122 9.59 0.12 -9.41
CA MET A 122 9.51 0.16 -10.88
C MET A 122 10.90 0.15 -11.53
N VAL A 123 11.88 0.87 -10.97
CA VAL A 123 13.28 0.85 -11.45
C VAL A 123 13.90 -0.55 -11.31
N LEU A 124 13.57 -1.26 -10.23
CA LEU A 124 13.99 -2.65 -10.01
C LEU A 124 13.23 -3.66 -10.90
N GLY A 125 12.30 -3.21 -11.74
CA GLY A 125 11.48 -4.09 -12.58
C GLY A 125 10.41 -4.87 -11.82
N LEU A 126 10.19 -4.57 -10.53
CA LEU A 126 9.24 -5.30 -9.70
C LEU A 126 7.79 -4.95 -10.10
N PRO A 127 6.88 -5.94 -10.15
CA PRO A 127 5.47 -5.65 -10.24
C PRO A 127 4.99 -4.98 -8.95
N VAL A 128 4.17 -3.94 -9.10
CA VAL A 128 3.59 -3.16 -7.98
C VAL A 128 2.07 -3.19 -8.11
N LEU A 129 1.37 -3.63 -7.06
CA LEU A 129 -0.08 -3.45 -6.91
C LEU A 129 -0.34 -2.44 -5.80
N LEU A 130 -1.18 -1.44 -6.06
CA LEU A 130 -1.62 -0.50 -5.04
C LEU A 130 -3.08 -0.08 -5.26
N SER A 131 -3.67 0.62 -4.29
CA SER A 131 -4.96 1.27 -4.52
C SER A 131 -4.83 2.79 -4.65
N VAL A 132 -5.71 3.43 -5.41
CA VAL A 132 -5.63 4.87 -5.73
C VAL A 132 -6.92 5.57 -5.28
N SER A 133 -6.78 6.71 -4.59
CA SER A 133 -7.92 7.58 -4.29
C SER A 133 -8.45 8.20 -5.59
N PRO A 134 -9.77 8.20 -5.85
CA PRO A 134 -10.34 8.86 -7.04
C PRO A 134 -9.95 10.32 -7.17
N GLU A 135 -9.86 11.03 -6.04
CA GLU A 135 -9.44 12.44 -5.94
C GLU A 135 -8.05 12.74 -6.53
N VAL A 136 -7.18 11.75 -6.66
CA VAL A 136 -5.80 11.93 -7.17
C VAL A 136 -5.47 11.02 -8.35
N LEU A 137 -6.50 10.52 -9.04
CA LEU A 137 -6.33 9.54 -10.12
C LEU A 137 -5.51 10.12 -11.27
N ASP A 138 -5.70 11.39 -11.62
CA ASP A 138 -4.99 12.03 -12.72
C ASP A 138 -3.51 12.28 -12.37
N GLU A 139 -3.21 12.67 -11.13
CA GLU A 139 -1.85 12.79 -10.62
C GLU A 139 -1.14 11.44 -10.58
N PHE A 140 -1.86 10.38 -10.17
CA PHE A 140 -1.34 9.01 -10.22
C PHE A 140 -1.04 8.58 -11.65
N ARG A 141 -1.94 8.82 -12.60
CA ARG A 141 -1.74 8.49 -14.03
C ARG A 141 -0.57 9.26 -14.63
N SER A 142 -0.44 10.54 -14.30
CA SER A 142 0.69 11.36 -14.70
C SER A 142 2.00 10.82 -14.12
N PHE A 143 2.01 10.40 -12.86
CA PHE A 143 3.16 9.75 -12.24
C PHE A 143 3.50 8.41 -12.91
N ALA A 144 2.50 7.60 -13.23
CA ALA A 144 2.69 6.28 -13.83
C ALA A 144 3.20 6.33 -15.28
N GLY A 145 3.06 7.47 -15.98
CA GLY A 145 3.59 7.65 -17.34
C GLY A 145 3.07 6.63 -18.35
N GLY A 146 1.81 6.20 -18.22
CA GLY A 146 1.20 5.19 -19.10
C GLY A 146 1.54 3.73 -18.76
N LEU A 147 2.31 3.48 -17.69
CA LEU A 147 2.67 2.13 -17.25
C LEU A 147 1.64 1.49 -16.29
N ALA A 148 0.63 2.27 -15.88
CA ALA A 148 -0.41 1.83 -14.95
C ALA A 148 -1.55 1.10 -15.67
N GLU A 149 -1.94 -0.04 -15.12
CA GLU A 149 -3.08 -0.85 -15.55
C GLU A 149 -4.14 -0.85 -14.45
N ALA A 150 -5.40 -0.60 -14.83
CA ALA A 150 -6.52 -0.68 -13.90
C ALA A 150 -6.83 -2.16 -13.61
N VAL A 151 -6.90 -2.51 -12.33
CA VAL A 151 -7.16 -3.88 -11.86
C VAL A 151 -8.47 -3.88 -11.09
N ALA A 152 -9.42 -4.72 -11.53
CA ALA A 152 -10.64 -4.95 -10.77
C ALA A 152 -10.30 -5.68 -9.44
N PRO A 153 -10.97 -5.36 -8.32
CA PRO A 153 -10.74 -6.00 -7.02
C PRO A 153 -10.68 -7.54 -7.09
N GLU A 154 -11.65 -8.14 -7.79
CA GLU A 154 -11.79 -9.58 -8.01
C GLU A 154 -10.70 -10.18 -8.92
N GLY A 155 -10.02 -9.36 -9.72
CA GLY A 155 -8.91 -9.76 -10.59
C GLY A 155 -7.54 -9.55 -9.97
N ALA A 156 -7.44 -8.99 -8.77
CA ALA A 156 -6.17 -8.57 -8.17
C ALA A 156 -5.18 -9.72 -8.00
N GLU A 157 -5.64 -10.89 -7.57
CA GLU A 157 -4.78 -12.05 -7.40
C GLU A 157 -4.25 -12.57 -8.74
N ALA A 158 -5.12 -12.72 -9.74
CA ALA A 158 -4.74 -13.17 -11.07
C ALA A 158 -3.73 -12.21 -11.71
N TRP A 159 -3.94 -10.90 -11.55
CA TRP A 159 -3.01 -9.88 -12.01
C TRP A 159 -1.64 -10.02 -11.33
N CYS A 160 -1.60 -10.14 -10.00
CA CYS A 160 -0.34 -10.32 -9.26
C CYS A 160 0.44 -11.55 -9.74
N ARG A 161 -0.24 -12.69 -9.93
CA ARG A 161 0.40 -13.92 -10.40
C ARG A 161 0.93 -13.79 -11.83
N GLY A 162 0.14 -13.21 -12.73
CA GLY A 162 0.56 -12.96 -14.11
C GLY A 162 1.76 -12.00 -14.17
N ALA A 163 1.73 -10.93 -13.38
CA ALA A 163 2.79 -9.93 -13.34
C ALA A 163 4.11 -10.48 -12.78
N MET A 164 4.06 -11.37 -11.78
CA MET A 164 5.24 -12.06 -11.25
C MET A 164 5.83 -13.11 -12.21
N ALA A 165 5.02 -13.66 -13.11
CA ALA A 165 5.48 -14.62 -14.12
C ALA A 165 6.16 -13.92 -15.32
N ALA A 166 5.83 -12.65 -15.55
CA ALA A 166 6.39 -11.83 -16.63
C ALA A 166 7.64 -11.03 -16.22
N ALA A 167 8.02 -11.06 -14.94
CA ALA A 167 9.16 -10.35 -14.35
C ALA A 167 10.33 -11.31 -14.06
#